data_AF-A0A4Q4XS57-F1
#
_entry.id   AF-A0A4Q4XS57-F1
#
_cell.length_a   1.000
_cell.length_b   1.000
_cell.length_c   1.000
_cell.angle_alpha   90.00
_cell.angle_beta   90.00
_cell.angle_gamma   90.00
#
_symmetry.space_group_name_H-M   'P 1'
#
loop_
_entity.id
_entity.type
_entity.pdbx_description
1 polymer ?
#
loop_
_entity_poly.entity_id
_entity_poly.type
_entity_poly.pdbx_seq_one_letter_code
_entity_poly.pdbx_strand_id
1 'polypeptide(L)'
;MSSKRKFSDFDADASGQGKKDKSQTREYTPGSRPPKQKSKNQKKGKVKEGNVNWLKKRARTIERRFRAGQNLPANVQNDMERELAHHRQKISEVEDEKHRKSMIKKYHMVRFFERKKADRLAKQIRKQLDNTTDEEEIKKLKADLHIAEIDGIYARNFPYRERYISLYPVASLGLSARGEEKPDDASTAAKALHSQRPPMWKTIEEAAKKGEKALVEIRERKPAGKSKAKQTQGSASKDPSPATPNQPKKNSKFASDSTVSRPSKEKRRAQISQGADTSGSTSGDESDGGFFEAN
;
A
#
# COMPACT_ATOMS: atom_id res chain seq x y z
N MET A 1 -5.33 40.65 -36.10
CA MET A 1 -6.65 40.04 -36.36
C MET A 1 -6.44 38.74 -37.13
N SER A 2 -6.40 37.59 -36.46
CA SER A 2 -6.21 36.27 -37.12
C SER A 2 -7.57 35.55 -37.18
N SER A 3 -8.06 35.34 -38.40
CA SER A 3 -9.33 34.65 -38.67
C SER A 3 -9.08 33.16 -38.92
N LYS A 4 -9.73 32.29 -38.13
CA LYS A 4 -9.68 30.83 -38.25
C LYS A 4 -10.48 30.37 -39.47
N ARG A 5 -9.87 29.63 -40.40
CA ARG A 5 -10.56 28.94 -41.51
C ARG A 5 -11.29 27.68 -41.00
N LYS A 6 -12.52 27.44 -41.50
CA LYS A 6 -13.39 26.30 -41.16
C LYS A 6 -13.03 25.05 -41.99
N PHE A 7 -13.33 23.89 -41.41
CA PHE A 7 -12.88 22.53 -41.76
C PHE A 7 -13.64 21.87 -42.95
N SER A 8 -14.34 22.60 -43.81
CA SER A 8 -15.31 22.00 -44.73
C SER A 8 -14.89 21.98 -46.21
N ASP A 9 -13.59 21.96 -46.52
CA ASP A 9 -13.15 22.05 -47.93
C ASP A 9 -11.89 21.21 -48.20
N PHE A 10 -11.98 19.91 -47.94
CA PHE A 10 -10.97 18.96 -48.42
C PHE A 10 -11.66 17.77 -49.09
N ASP A 11 -12.06 17.99 -50.34
CA ASP A 11 -12.32 16.92 -51.31
C ASP A 11 -10.99 16.49 -51.94
N ALA A 12 -10.72 15.18 -51.89
CA ALA A 12 -9.60 14.55 -52.57
C ALA A 12 -10.16 13.46 -53.49
N ASP A 13 -10.25 13.78 -54.77
CA ASP A 13 -10.59 12.84 -55.84
C ASP A 13 -9.37 12.62 -56.75
N ALA A 14 -9.31 11.41 -57.33
CA ALA A 14 -8.34 10.87 -58.30
C ALA A 14 -6.92 10.49 -57.79
N SER A 15 -6.31 9.33 -58.10
CA SER A 15 -6.64 8.21 -59.00
C SER A 15 -5.57 7.09 -58.91
N GLY A 16 -5.97 5.82 -59.14
CA GLY A 16 -5.23 4.68 -59.76
C GLY A 16 -3.89 4.19 -59.15
N GLN A 17 -3.52 2.90 -59.04
CA GLN A 17 -3.94 1.62 -59.62
C GLN A 17 -3.38 0.47 -58.75
N GLY A 18 -4.03 -0.71 -58.75
CA GLY A 18 -3.28 -1.98 -58.81
C GLY A 18 -3.39 -3.00 -57.66
N LYS A 19 -4.07 -4.11 -57.98
CA LYS A 19 -3.87 -5.51 -57.55
C LYS A 19 -4.72 -6.09 -56.40
N LYS A 20 -5.43 -7.15 -56.80
CA LYS A 20 -6.27 -8.09 -56.07
C LYS A 20 -5.40 -9.05 -55.22
N ASP A 21 -5.82 -9.36 -53.99
CA ASP A 21 -6.07 -10.76 -53.59
C ASP A 21 -6.66 -10.91 -52.16
N LYS A 22 -7.80 -11.63 -52.13
CA LYS A 22 -8.27 -12.58 -51.10
C LYS A 22 -8.63 -12.06 -49.69
N SER A 23 -9.77 -11.39 -49.58
CA SER A 23 -10.61 -11.51 -48.37
C SER A 23 -11.50 -12.75 -48.51
N GLN A 24 -11.21 -13.79 -47.74
CA GLN A 24 -12.17 -14.88 -47.53
C GLN A 24 -13.38 -14.32 -46.77
N THR A 25 -14.46 -14.04 -47.49
CA THR A 25 -15.81 -13.93 -46.92
C THR A 25 -16.19 -15.29 -46.35
N ARG A 26 -16.09 -15.45 -45.02
CA ARG A 26 -16.73 -16.56 -44.33
C ARG A 26 -18.23 -16.32 -44.36
N GLU A 27 -18.94 -17.15 -45.09
CA GLU A 27 -20.39 -17.22 -45.07
C GLU A 27 -20.88 -17.47 -43.64
N TYR A 28 -21.77 -16.60 -43.16
CA TYR A 28 -22.42 -16.74 -41.86
C TYR A 28 -23.61 -17.68 -42.02
N THR A 29 -23.43 -18.95 -41.66
CA THR A 29 -24.54 -19.90 -41.52
C THR A 29 -25.15 -19.76 -40.11
N PRO A 30 -26.40 -19.30 -39.95
CA PRO A 30 -27.05 -19.22 -38.66
C PRO A 30 -27.46 -20.65 -38.22
N GLY A 31 -26.66 -21.29 -37.37
CA GLY A 31 -27.04 -22.58 -36.78
C GLY A 31 -25.90 -23.40 -36.15
N SER A 32 -24.66 -23.24 -36.61
CA SER A 32 -23.55 -24.06 -36.11
C SER A 32 -22.70 -23.29 -35.10
N ARG A 33 -23.07 -23.39 -33.82
CA ARG A 33 -22.15 -23.03 -32.73
C ARG A 33 -21.10 -24.14 -32.60
N PRO A 34 -19.80 -23.88 -32.78
CA PRO A 34 -18.77 -24.87 -32.47
C PRO A 34 -18.87 -25.23 -30.97
N PRO A 35 -18.71 -26.50 -30.58
CA PRO A 35 -18.77 -26.88 -29.18
C PRO A 35 -17.69 -26.11 -28.43
N LYS A 36 -18.11 -25.37 -27.38
CA LYS A 36 -17.18 -24.71 -26.46
C LYS A 36 -16.21 -25.77 -25.96
N GLN A 37 -14.97 -25.75 -26.45
CA GLN A 37 -13.90 -26.54 -25.88
C GLN A 37 -13.85 -26.21 -24.39
N LYS A 38 -14.21 -27.18 -23.55
CA LYS A 38 -13.99 -27.09 -22.11
C LYS A 38 -12.51 -26.85 -21.94
N SER A 39 -12.13 -25.63 -21.53
CA SER A 39 -10.74 -25.34 -21.23
C SER A 39 -10.28 -26.39 -20.22
N LYS A 40 -9.30 -27.21 -20.62
CA LYS A 40 -8.69 -28.19 -19.73
C LYS A 40 -8.32 -27.43 -18.47
N ASN A 41 -8.89 -27.85 -17.34
CA ASN A 41 -8.60 -27.32 -16.01
C ASN A 41 -7.08 -27.28 -15.86
N GLN A 42 -6.46 -26.11 -16.10
CA GLN A 42 -5.05 -25.95 -15.85
C GLN A 42 -4.90 -26.21 -14.36
N LYS A 43 -4.22 -27.31 -14.01
CA LYS A 43 -3.95 -27.71 -12.63
C LYS A 43 -3.43 -26.45 -11.94
N LYS A 44 -4.23 -25.88 -11.03
CA LYS A 44 -3.89 -24.63 -10.32
C LYS A 44 -2.55 -24.87 -9.65
N GLY A 45 -1.48 -24.33 -10.24
CA GLY A 45 -0.14 -24.47 -9.71
C GLY A 45 -0.15 -24.05 -8.25
N LYS A 46 0.45 -24.88 -7.38
CA LYS A 46 0.59 -24.55 -5.95
C LYS A 46 1.20 -23.15 -5.88
N VAL A 47 0.48 -22.21 -5.25
CA VAL A 47 0.97 -20.83 -5.13
C VAL A 47 2.29 -20.90 -4.38
N LYS A 48 3.36 -20.38 -5.00
CA LYS A 48 4.71 -20.41 -4.42
C LYS A 48 4.69 -19.85 -3.00
N GLU A 49 5.31 -20.59 -2.09
CA GLU A 49 5.53 -20.17 -0.71
C GLU A 49 6.36 -18.86 -0.74
N GLY A 50 5.82 -17.79 -0.16
CA GLY A 50 6.39 -16.44 -0.24
C GLY A 50 5.54 -15.41 -1.01
N ASN A 51 4.53 -15.83 -1.80
CA ASN A 51 3.57 -14.87 -2.35
C ASN A 51 2.67 -14.28 -1.23
N VAL A 52 2.39 -12.98 -1.28
CA VAL A 52 1.42 -12.28 -0.40
C VAL A 52 0.09 -13.02 -0.29
N ASN A 53 -0.42 -13.54 -1.41
CA ASN A 53 -1.68 -14.29 -1.42
C ASN A 53 -1.56 -15.65 -0.73
N TRP A 54 -0.38 -16.27 -0.77
CA TRP A 54 -0.08 -17.47 0.00
C TRP A 54 -0.01 -17.15 1.49
N LEU A 55 0.71 -16.08 1.88
CA LEU A 55 0.80 -15.61 3.28
C LEU A 55 -0.59 -15.34 3.87
N LYS A 56 -1.46 -14.65 3.12
CA LYS A 56 -2.86 -14.40 3.50
C LYS A 56 -3.70 -15.68 3.62
N LYS A 57 -3.45 -16.69 2.79
CA LYS A 57 -4.13 -17.99 2.90
C LYS A 57 -3.65 -18.74 4.13
N ARG A 58 -2.33 -18.85 4.32
CA ARG A 58 -1.71 -19.54 5.46
C ARG A 58 -2.13 -18.94 6.79
N ALA A 59 -2.06 -17.61 6.94
CA ALA A 59 -2.53 -16.91 8.13
C ALA A 59 -4.00 -17.23 8.45
N ARG A 60 -4.90 -17.15 7.44
CA ARG A 60 -6.31 -17.51 7.63
C ARG A 60 -6.54 -18.97 7.99
N THR A 61 -5.75 -19.89 7.44
CA THR A 61 -5.82 -21.32 7.79
C THR A 61 -5.43 -21.54 9.25
N ILE A 62 -4.34 -20.90 9.70
CA ILE A 62 -3.89 -20.95 11.10
C ILE A 62 -4.96 -20.37 12.03
N GLU A 63 -5.51 -19.18 11.72
CA GLU A 63 -6.59 -18.57 12.50
C GLU A 63 -7.84 -19.45 12.58
N ARG A 64 -8.24 -20.06 11.47
CA ARG A 64 -9.39 -20.97 11.43
C ARG A 64 -9.14 -22.19 12.32
N ARG A 65 -7.91 -22.72 12.33
CA ARG A 65 -7.54 -23.86 13.19
C ARG A 65 -7.65 -23.50 14.67
N PHE A 66 -7.17 -22.32 15.07
CA PHE A 66 -7.32 -21.81 16.44
C PHE A 66 -8.80 -21.60 16.81
N ARG A 67 -9.62 -21.05 15.90
CA ARG A 67 -11.07 -20.88 16.13
C ARG A 67 -11.84 -22.20 16.24
N ALA A 68 -11.36 -23.26 15.59
CA ALA A 68 -11.97 -24.58 15.64
C ALA A 68 -11.73 -25.31 16.98
N GLY A 69 -10.91 -24.75 17.88
CA GLY A 69 -10.68 -25.32 19.21
C GLY A 69 -10.01 -26.70 19.18
N GLN A 70 -9.18 -26.98 18.16
CA GLN A 70 -8.43 -28.24 18.12
C GLN A 70 -7.45 -28.28 19.30
N ASN A 71 -7.57 -29.31 20.15
CA ASN A 71 -6.62 -29.58 21.23
C ASN A 71 -5.27 -29.99 20.62
N LEU A 72 -4.42 -28.99 20.38
CA LEU A 72 -3.07 -29.15 19.86
C LEU A 72 -2.08 -29.19 21.02
N PRO A 73 -0.98 -29.98 20.92
CA PRO A 73 0.11 -29.89 21.88
C PRO A 73 0.66 -28.46 21.96
N ALA A 74 1.06 -28.02 23.15
CA ALA A 74 1.52 -26.66 23.41
C ALA A 74 2.66 -26.21 22.47
N ASN A 75 3.59 -27.11 22.15
CA ASN A 75 4.69 -26.82 21.21
C ASN A 75 4.16 -26.40 19.82
N VAL A 76 3.19 -27.15 19.30
CA VAL A 76 2.57 -26.88 17.99
C VAL A 76 1.76 -25.58 18.01
N GLN A 77 1.11 -25.26 19.14
CA GLN A 77 0.40 -23.99 19.30
C GLN A 77 1.38 -22.81 19.22
N ASN A 78 2.47 -22.86 19.98
CA ASN A 78 3.50 -21.80 20.00
C ASN A 78 4.11 -21.59 18.61
N ASP A 79 4.43 -22.67 17.89
CA ASP A 79 4.94 -22.58 16.52
C ASP A 79 3.94 -21.93 15.57
N MET A 80 2.67 -22.30 15.66
CA MET A 80 1.60 -21.72 14.84
C MET A 80 1.34 -20.24 15.19
N GLU A 81 1.45 -19.85 16.45
CA GLU A 81 1.34 -18.45 16.88
C GLU A 81 2.50 -17.59 16.36
N ARG A 82 3.74 -18.10 16.48
CA ARG A 82 4.92 -17.45 15.91
C ARG A 82 4.81 -17.34 14.39
N GLU A 83 4.37 -18.39 13.73
CA GLU A 83 4.15 -18.40 12.28
C GLU A 83 3.07 -17.36 11.89
N LEU A 84 1.95 -17.33 12.61
CA LEU A 84 0.87 -16.37 12.40
C LEU A 84 1.38 -14.93 12.54
N ALA A 85 2.12 -14.64 13.61
CA ALA A 85 2.67 -13.32 13.88
C ALA A 85 3.58 -12.85 12.73
N HIS A 86 4.49 -13.72 12.29
CA HIS A 86 5.38 -13.46 11.16
C HIS A 86 4.60 -13.22 9.86
N HIS A 87 3.59 -14.03 9.54
CA HIS A 87 2.79 -13.85 8.33
C HIS A 87 1.98 -12.55 8.37
N ARG A 88 1.41 -12.21 9.53
CA ARG A 88 0.69 -10.93 9.72
C ARG A 88 1.60 -9.73 9.55
N GLN A 89 2.81 -9.78 10.09
CA GLN A 89 3.82 -8.74 9.89
C GLN A 89 4.11 -8.54 8.41
N LYS A 90 4.46 -9.61 7.67
CA LYS A 90 4.72 -9.53 6.22
C LYS A 90 3.54 -9.01 5.42
N ILE A 91 2.32 -9.39 5.79
CA ILE A 91 1.10 -8.87 5.14
C ILE A 91 0.99 -7.35 5.37
N SER A 92 1.22 -6.87 6.60
CA SER A 92 1.17 -5.45 6.93
C SER A 92 2.24 -4.64 6.19
N GLU A 93 3.47 -5.16 6.08
CA GLU A 93 4.56 -4.50 5.35
C GLU A 93 4.23 -4.33 3.86
N VAL A 94 3.64 -5.35 3.25
CA VAL A 94 3.21 -5.30 1.85
C VAL A 94 2.06 -4.32 1.65
N GLU A 95 1.11 -4.27 2.58
CA GLU A 95 -0.01 -3.33 2.53
C GLU A 95 0.47 -1.88 2.72
N ASP A 96 1.41 -1.65 3.62
CA ASP A 96 2.09 -0.37 3.82
C ASP A 96 2.83 0.08 2.55
N GLU A 97 3.57 -0.82 1.89
CA GLU A 97 4.30 -0.50 0.67
C GLU A 97 3.34 -0.20 -0.50
N LYS A 98 2.21 -0.91 -0.59
CA LYS A 98 1.14 -0.58 -1.53
C LYS A 98 0.54 0.80 -1.26
N HIS A 99 0.30 1.13 0.02
CA HIS A 99 -0.20 2.44 0.41
C HIS A 99 0.80 3.55 0.05
N ARG A 100 2.08 3.35 0.36
CA ARG A 100 3.18 4.25 -0.02
C ARG A 100 3.20 4.51 -1.52
N LYS A 101 3.21 3.46 -2.36
CA LYS A 101 3.18 3.58 -3.82
C LYS A 101 1.93 4.31 -4.33
N SER A 102 0.76 4.03 -3.74
CA SER A 102 -0.49 4.70 -4.08
C SER A 102 -0.45 6.19 -3.78
N MET A 103 0.03 6.58 -2.59
CA MET A 103 0.15 7.98 -2.18
C MET A 103 1.19 8.73 -3.01
N ILE A 104 2.34 8.11 -3.31
CA ILE A 104 3.33 8.66 -4.23
C ILE A 104 2.68 8.96 -5.58
N LYS A 105 2.03 7.97 -6.21
CA LYS A 105 1.38 8.16 -7.51
C LYS A 105 0.31 9.27 -7.47
N LYS A 106 -0.51 9.32 -6.40
CA LYS A 106 -1.59 10.29 -6.23
C LYS A 106 -1.07 11.73 -6.20
N TYR A 107 0.01 11.99 -5.46
CA TYR A 107 0.52 13.35 -5.25
C TYR A 107 1.75 13.69 -6.10
N HIS A 108 2.25 12.75 -6.91
CA HIS A 108 3.46 12.93 -7.72
C HIS A 108 3.39 14.16 -8.62
N MET A 109 2.28 14.34 -9.35
CA MET A 109 2.13 15.48 -10.28
C MET A 109 2.05 16.81 -9.55
N VAL A 110 1.24 16.93 -8.50
CA VAL A 110 1.12 18.16 -7.71
C VAL A 110 2.48 18.55 -7.12
N ARG A 111 3.18 17.59 -6.50
CA ARG A 111 4.53 17.81 -5.95
C ARG A 111 5.56 18.16 -7.03
N PHE A 112 5.46 17.55 -8.21
CA PHE A 112 6.33 17.87 -9.34
C PHE A 112 6.17 19.31 -9.80
N PHE A 113 4.92 19.78 -9.96
CA PHE A 113 4.65 21.16 -10.37
C PHE A 113 5.09 22.16 -9.29
N GLU A 114 4.81 21.89 -8.02
CA GLU A 114 5.25 22.77 -6.94
C GLU A 114 6.78 22.83 -6.84
N ARG A 115 7.46 21.69 -6.96
CA ARG A 115 8.93 21.66 -7.02
C ARG A 115 9.45 22.47 -8.20
N LYS A 116 8.89 22.29 -9.40
CA LYS A 116 9.30 23.04 -10.59
C LYS A 116 9.06 24.54 -10.43
N LYS A 117 7.96 24.92 -9.77
CA LYS A 117 7.61 26.32 -9.47
C LYS A 117 8.60 26.94 -8.48
N ALA A 118 8.92 26.24 -7.40
CA ALA A 118 9.94 26.65 -6.43
C ALA A 118 11.34 26.75 -7.08
N ASP A 119 11.75 25.75 -7.87
CA ASP A 119 13.03 25.74 -8.58
C ASP A 119 13.15 26.91 -9.58
N ARG A 120 12.06 27.23 -10.30
CA ARG A 120 12.02 28.37 -11.22
C ARG A 120 12.14 29.69 -10.47
N LEU A 121 11.41 29.84 -9.36
CA LEU A 121 11.46 31.03 -8.52
C LEU A 121 12.84 31.25 -7.92
N ALA A 122 13.45 30.20 -7.34
CA ALA A 122 14.81 30.26 -6.81
C ALA A 122 15.82 30.67 -7.90
N LYS A 123 15.69 30.14 -9.13
CA LYS A 123 16.53 30.55 -10.27
C LYS A 123 16.32 32.02 -10.65
N GLN A 124 15.09 32.52 -10.61
CA GLN A 124 14.80 33.92 -10.91
C GLN A 124 15.40 34.85 -9.84
N ILE A 125 15.22 34.52 -8.57
CA ILE A 125 15.76 35.33 -7.45
C ILE A 125 17.29 35.34 -7.49
N ARG A 126 17.94 34.21 -7.79
CA ARG A 126 19.41 34.17 -7.98
C ARG A 126 19.86 35.13 -9.08
N LYS A 127 19.18 35.13 -10.23
CA LYS A 127 19.48 36.08 -11.31
C LYS A 127 19.25 37.53 -10.91
N GLN A 128 18.24 37.81 -10.09
CA GLN A 128 18.00 39.17 -9.58
C GLN A 128 19.13 39.57 -8.63
N LEU A 129 19.56 38.67 -7.75
CA LEU A 129 20.66 38.88 -6.82
C LEU A 129 21.98 39.21 -7.54
N ASP A 130 22.23 38.60 -8.71
CA ASP A 130 23.43 38.88 -9.52
C ASP A 130 23.40 40.28 -10.17
N ASN A 131 22.20 40.85 -10.40
CA ASN A 131 22.02 42.15 -11.07
C ASN A 131 21.81 43.32 -10.09
N THR A 132 21.35 43.06 -8.87
CA THR A 132 21.03 44.08 -7.88
C THR A 132 22.29 44.48 -7.10
N THR A 133 22.52 45.79 -6.97
CA THR A 133 23.66 46.34 -6.19
C THR A 133 23.22 46.89 -4.83
N ASP A 134 21.92 47.10 -4.61
CA ASP A 134 21.38 47.63 -3.36
C ASP A 134 21.41 46.60 -2.21
N GLU A 135 22.00 46.97 -1.07
CA GLU A 135 22.21 46.10 0.07
C GLU A 135 20.91 45.69 0.77
N GLU A 136 19.91 46.58 0.81
CA GLU A 136 18.62 46.27 1.44
C GLU A 136 17.80 45.28 0.60
N GLU A 137 17.77 45.51 -0.71
CA GLU A 137 17.12 44.59 -1.65
C GLU A 137 17.83 43.23 -1.67
N ILE A 138 19.16 43.20 -1.63
CA ILE A 138 19.94 41.95 -1.51
C ILE A 138 19.53 41.14 -0.28
N LYS A 139 19.32 41.78 0.89
CA LYS A 139 18.88 41.08 2.11
C LYS A 139 17.48 40.48 1.95
N LYS A 140 16.55 41.20 1.33
CA LYS A 140 15.19 40.70 1.04
C LYS A 140 15.23 39.53 0.06
N LEU A 141 15.96 39.68 -1.05
CA LEU A 141 16.12 38.62 -2.05
C LEU A 141 16.78 37.36 -1.46
N LYS A 142 17.75 37.49 -0.55
CA LYS A 142 18.34 36.34 0.15
C LYS A 142 17.33 35.62 1.05
N ALA A 143 16.46 36.35 1.75
CA ALA A 143 15.40 35.76 2.56
C ALA A 143 14.39 35.01 1.67
N ASP A 144 13.97 35.62 0.56
CA ASP A 144 13.06 35.01 -0.41
C ASP A 144 13.66 33.78 -1.10
N LEU A 145 14.95 33.83 -1.42
CA LEU A 145 15.72 32.71 -1.96
C LEU A 145 15.68 31.54 -0.99
N HIS A 146 15.95 31.77 0.30
CA HIS A 146 15.91 30.72 1.32
C HIS A 146 14.51 30.07 1.38
N ILE A 147 13.43 30.87 1.38
CA ILE A 147 12.07 30.34 1.38
C ILE A 147 11.82 29.48 0.12
N ALA A 148 12.21 29.96 -1.06
CA ALA A 148 12.04 29.23 -2.32
C ALA A 148 12.83 27.90 -2.35
N GLU A 149 14.03 27.86 -1.77
CA GLU A 149 14.83 26.64 -1.65
C GLU A 149 14.16 25.62 -0.71
N ILE A 150 13.70 26.07 0.46
CA ILE A 150 12.97 25.20 1.39
C ILE A 150 11.65 24.71 0.77
N ASP A 151 10.94 25.53 0.00
CA ASP A 151 9.72 25.12 -0.72
C ASP A 151 10.03 23.95 -1.70
N GLY A 152 11.16 23.99 -2.41
CA GLY A 152 11.62 22.91 -3.27
C GLY A 152 11.99 21.63 -2.51
N ILE A 153 12.66 21.78 -1.36
CA ILE A 153 13.01 20.67 -0.45
C ILE A 153 11.73 20.06 0.15
N TYR A 154 10.76 20.87 0.53
CA TYR A 154 9.46 20.46 1.05
C TYR A 154 8.74 19.56 0.04
N ALA A 155 8.60 20.01 -1.20
CA ALA A 155 7.94 19.22 -2.25
C ALA A 155 8.67 17.89 -2.51
N ARG A 156 10.00 17.84 -2.34
CA ARG A 156 10.82 16.63 -2.52
C ARG A 156 10.73 15.65 -1.33
N ASN A 157 10.76 16.15 -0.11
CA ASN A 157 10.94 15.34 1.10
C ASN A 157 9.69 15.21 1.98
N PHE A 158 8.56 15.79 1.57
CA PHE A 158 7.29 15.57 2.26
C PHE A 158 6.97 14.06 2.41
N PRO A 159 6.51 13.60 3.60
CA PRO A 159 6.27 12.19 3.90
C PRO A 159 5.39 11.49 2.87
N TYR A 160 5.80 10.29 2.42
CA TYR A 160 5.03 9.56 1.40
C TYR A 160 3.75 8.90 1.89
N ARG A 161 3.64 8.65 3.20
CA ARG A 161 2.47 8.00 3.79
C ARG A 161 1.40 8.99 4.26
N GLU A 162 1.61 10.29 4.06
CA GLU A 162 0.71 11.35 4.48
C GLU A 162 0.11 12.07 3.28
N ARG A 163 -1.01 12.78 3.52
CA ARG A 163 -1.64 13.61 2.49
C ARG A 163 -0.77 14.85 2.28
N TYR A 164 -0.38 15.10 1.03
CA TYR A 164 0.39 16.27 0.69
C TYR A 164 -0.41 17.55 0.92
N ILE A 165 0.20 18.53 1.59
CA ILE A 165 -0.34 19.88 1.78
C ILE A 165 0.37 20.81 0.80
N SER A 166 -0.40 21.33 -0.16
CA SER A 166 0.06 22.21 -1.24
C SER A 166 0.55 23.56 -0.68
N LEU A 167 1.72 24.02 -1.13
CA LEU A 167 2.29 25.33 -0.78
C LEU A 167 1.77 26.45 -1.68
N TYR A 168 1.31 26.11 -2.89
CA TYR A 168 0.82 27.07 -3.88
C TYR A 168 -0.65 26.77 -4.27
N PRO A 169 -1.62 26.84 -3.33
CA PRO A 169 -3.00 26.55 -3.66
C PRO A 169 -3.53 27.63 -4.60
N VAL A 170 -3.91 27.23 -5.81
CA VAL A 170 -4.44 28.15 -6.83
C VAL A 170 -5.70 28.87 -6.32
N ALA A 171 -6.53 28.16 -5.55
CA ALA A 171 -7.74 28.69 -4.92
C ALA A 171 -7.48 29.75 -3.83
N SER A 172 -6.47 29.57 -2.98
CA SER A 172 -6.17 30.54 -1.91
C SER A 172 -5.50 31.81 -2.44
N LEU A 173 -4.92 31.73 -3.64
CA LEU A 173 -4.27 32.86 -4.31
C LEU A 173 -5.26 33.63 -5.22
N GLY A 174 -6.55 33.27 -5.22
CA GLY A 174 -7.59 33.92 -6.03
C GLY A 174 -7.48 33.63 -7.53
N LEU A 175 -6.69 32.63 -7.93
CA LEU A 175 -6.55 32.24 -9.32
C LEU A 175 -7.58 31.14 -9.62
N SER A 176 -8.50 31.42 -10.55
CA SER A 176 -9.50 30.43 -10.92
C SER A 176 -8.87 29.35 -11.80
N ALA A 177 -9.23 28.08 -11.58
CA ALA A 177 -8.82 26.98 -12.45
C ALA A 177 -9.52 26.99 -13.84
N ARG A 178 -10.37 28.01 -14.10
CA ARG A 178 -11.31 28.05 -15.24
C ARG A 178 -11.19 29.32 -16.11
N GLY A 179 -10.30 30.25 -15.79
CA GLY A 179 -10.08 31.48 -16.56
C GLY A 179 -8.86 31.38 -17.49
N GLU A 180 -9.00 31.90 -18.71
CA GLU A 180 -8.06 31.77 -19.85
C GLU A 180 -6.67 32.38 -19.68
N GLU A 181 -6.38 33.07 -18.58
CA GLU A 181 -5.03 33.58 -18.33
C GLU A 181 -4.27 32.57 -17.48
N LYS A 182 -3.32 31.86 -18.11
CA LYS A 182 -2.31 31.11 -17.37
C LYS A 182 -1.53 32.14 -16.55
N PRO A 183 -1.70 32.21 -15.23
CA PRO A 183 -0.87 33.09 -14.44
C PRO A 183 0.55 32.63 -14.60
N ASP A 184 1.46 33.57 -14.86
CA ASP A 184 2.87 33.23 -14.89
C ASP A 184 3.22 32.46 -13.61
N ASP A 185 3.77 31.26 -13.79
CA ASP A 185 4.07 30.36 -12.67
C ASP A 185 4.94 31.06 -11.61
N ALA A 186 5.81 31.98 -12.07
CA ALA A 186 6.63 32.84 -11.23
C ALA A 186 5.83 33.86 -10.42
N SER A 187 4.80 34.49 -11.01
CA SER A 187 3.91 35.44 -10.33
C SER A 187 3.10 34.76 -9.22
N THR A 188 2.62 33.55 -9.47
CA THR A 188 1.89 32.77 -8.46
C THR A 188 2.81 32.39 -7.28
N ALA A 189 4.05 32.00 -7.57
CA ALA A 189 5.02 31.60 -6.56
C ALA A 189 5.48 32.80 -5.71
N ALA A 190 5.75 33.94 -6.36
CA ALA A 190 6.14 35.18 -5.70
C ALA A 190 5.05 35.70 -4.74
N LYS A 191 3.78 35.67 -5.17
CA LYS A 191 2.63 36.01 -4.29
C LYS A 191 2.53 35.07 -3.09
N ALA A 192 2.87 33.81 -3.29
CA ALA A 192 2.81 32.81 -2.24
C ALA A 192 4.04 32.78 -1.33
N LEU A 193 5.15 33.46 -1.62
CA LEU A 193 6.32 33.50 -0.71
C LEU A 193 5.94 33.99 0.69
N HIS A 194 5.06 35.00 0.74
CA HIS A 194 4.66 35.68 1.97
C HIS A 194 3.41 35.06 2.63
N SER A 195 2.90 33.93 2.12
CA SER A 195 1.73 33.27 2.70
C SER A 195 2.10 32.37 3.88
N GLN A 196 1.13 32.11 4.77
CA GLN A 196 1.35 31.23 5.93
C GLN A 196 1.76 29.82 5.49
N ARG A 197 2.91 29.36 6.00
CA ARG A 197 3.47 28.03 5.70
C ARG A 197 2.91 26.95 6.62
N PRO A 198 2.66 25.72 6.11
CA PRO A 198 2.22 24.60 6.94
C PRO A 198 3.25 24.25 8.04
N PRO A 199 2.83 23.67 9.18
CA PRO A 199 3.75 23.27 10.26
C PRO A 199 4.88 22.34 9.79
N MET A 200 4.59 21.42 8.86
CA MET A 200 5.58 20.50 8.28
C MET A 200 6.71 21.24 7.54
N TRP A 201 6.46 22.45 7.04
CA TRP A 201 7.49 23.25 6.37
C TRP A 201 8.64 23.59 7.31
N LYS A 202 8.33 24.03 8.54
CA LYS A 202 9.34 24.34 9.57
C LYS A 202 10.15 23.10 9.96
N THR A 203 9.48 21.95 10.09
CA THR A 203 10.19 20.69 10.40
C THR A 203 11.17 20.29 9.30
N ILE A 204 10.85 20.60 8.05
CA ILE A 204 11.73 20.34 6.91
C ILE A 204 12.87 21.37 6.86
N GLU A 205 12.63 22.63 7.22
CA GLU A 205 13.69 23.63 7.37
C GLU A 205 14.74 23.20 8.42
N GLU A 206 14.28 22.76 9.60
CA GLU A 206 15.18 22.23 10.63
C GLU A 206 15.92 20.97 10.19
N ALA A 207 15.23 20.06 9.48
CA ALA A 207 15.86 18.86 8.96
C ALA A 207 16.85 19.15 7.83
N ALA A 208 16.60 20.16 7.01
CA ALA A 208 17.53 20.61 5.97
C ALA A 208 18.84 21.10 6.59
N LYS A 209 18.77 21.80 7.73
CA LYS A 209 19.96 22.22 8.52
C LYS A 209 20.72 21.01 9.09
N LYS A 210 20.01 19.94 9.48
CA LYS A 210 20.60 18.68 9.99
C LYS A 210 21.20 17.79 8.89
N GLY A 211 20.85 18.03 7.62
CA GLY A 211 21.38 17.34 6.44
C GLY A 211 20.46 16.26 5.86
N GLU A 212 20.96 15.55 4.84
CA GLU A 212 20.15 14.67 3.98
C GLU A 212 19.53 13.48 4.73
N LYS A 213 20.24 12.92 5.71
CA LYS A 213 19.75 11.77 6.49
C LYS A 213 18.44 12.10 7.23
N ALA A 214 18.36 13.28 7.83
CA ALA A 214 17.15 13.74 8.52
C ALA A 214 15.98 13.97 7.54
N LEU A 215 16.27 14.46 6.33
CA LEU A 215 15.26 14.62 5.28
C LEU A 215 14.69 13.27 4.79
N VAL A 216 15.54 12.25 4.66
CA VAL A 216 15.12 10.89 4.29
C VAL A 216 14.25 10.28 5.39
N GLU A 217 14.59 10.50 6.66
CA GLU A 217 13.79 10.04 7.79
C GLU A 217 12.38 10.62 7.78
N ILE A 218 12.24 11.93 7.54
CA ILE A 218 10.92 12.58 7.38
C ILE A 218 10.17 11.98 6.20
N ARG A 219 10.84 11.81 5.05
CA ARG A 219 10.23 11.30 3.81
C ARG A 219 9.65 9.89 3.99
N GLU A 220 10.35 9.03 4.72
CA GLU A 220 9.96 7.64 4.97
C GLU A 220 9.24 7.42 6.32
N ARG A 221 8.88 8.50 7.03
CA ARG A 221 8.17 8.44 8.31
C ARG A 221 6.91 7.58 8.21
N LYS A 222 6.68 6.75 9.23
CA LYS A 222 5.42 6.02 9.43
C LYS A 222 4.53 6.83 10.37
N PRO A 223 3.36 7.32 9.94
CA PRO A 223 2.44 8.00 10.85
C PRO A 223 1.90 6.99 11.86
N ALA A 224 2.07 7.28 13.15
CA ALA A 224 1.68 6.40 14.25
C ALA A 224 0.17 6.08 14.30
N GLY A 225 -0.66 6.88 13.62
CA GLY A 225 -2.13 6.76 13.63
C GLY A 225 -2.73 5.60 12.82
N LYS A 226 -1.92 4.82 12.07
CA LYS A 226 -2.41 3.62 11.33
C LYS A 226 -1.83 2.30 11.84
N SER A 227 -0.77 2.36 12.64
CA SER A 227 -0.29 1.22 13.41
C SER A 227 -1.11 1.15 14.70
N LYS A 228 -2.22 0.40 14.68
CA LYS A 228 -2.81 -0.06 15.94
C LYS A 228 -1.72 -0.83 16.69
N ALA A 229 -1.31 -0.25 17.80
CA ALA A 229 -0.24 -0.74 18.65
C ALA A 229 -0.44 -2.22 18.98
N LYS A 230 0.53 -3.04 18.57
CA LYS A 230 0.98 -4.21 19.34
C LYS A 230 2.46 -4.44 19.04
N GLN A 231 3.28 -3.45 19.40
CA GLN A 231 4.65 -3.73 19.77
C GLN A 231 4.59 -4.26 21.21
N THR A 232 4.69 -5.58 21.33
CA THR A 232 5.05 -6.25 22.57
C THR A 232 6.39 -5.70 23.03
N GLN A 233 6.38 -4.90 24.09
CA GLN A 233 7.58 -4.52 24.79
C GLN A 233 8.24 -5.78 25.36
N GLY A 234 9.54 -5.89 25.14
CA GLY A 234 10.39 -6.91 25.70
C GLY A 234 10.37 -6.85 27.23
N SER A 235 10.31 -8.02 27.83
CA SER A 235 10.55 -8.26 29.25
C SER A 235 11.98 -7.86 29.61
N ALA A 236 12.13 -6.71 30.25
CA ALA A 236 13.33 -6.34 30.99
C ALA A 236 13.11 -6.68 32.48
N SER A 237 13.90 -7.64 32.93
CA SER A 237 14.55 -7.72 34.25
C SER A 237 13.83 -7.14 35.47
N LYS A 238 13.46 -8.04 36.39
CA LYS A 238 13.23 -7.70 37.80
C LYS A 238 14.04 -8.67 38.66
N ASP A 239 15.19 -8.21 39.14
CA ASP A 239 15.93 -8.87 40.21
C ASP A 239 15.16 -8.76 41.54
N PRO A 240 15.34 -9.72 42.47
CA PRO A 240 14.62 -9.79 43.72
C PRO A 240 15.35 -9.02 44.82
N SER A 241 14.60 -8.44 45.76
CA SER A 241 15.14 -8.01 47.05
C SER A 241 14.17 -8.36 48.17
N PRO A 242 14.67 -8.69 49.38
CA PRO A 242 14.10 -9.70 50.27
C PRO A 242 13.20 -9.08 51.35
N ALA A 243 12.20 -9.84 51.79
CA ALA A 243 11.50 -9.55 53.04
C ALA A 243 11.11 -10.85 53.73
N THR A 244 11.61 -11.01 54.96
CA THR A 244 11.11 -11.92 56.01
C THR A 244 11.36 -11.23 57.35
N PRO A 245 10.76 -11.66 58.47
CA PRO A 245 9.57 -12.51 58.68
C PRO A 245 8.61 -11.92 59.76
N ASN A 246 7.37 -12.44 59.87
CA ASN A 246 6.75 -12.84 61.16
C ASN A 246 5.27 -13.30 61.02
N GLN A 247 5.07 -14.64 61.16
CA GLN A 247 4.26 -15.34 62.18
C GLN A 247 2.71 -15.11 62.27
N PRO A 248 1.92 -16.07 62.82
CA PRO A 248 0.84 -16.75 62.08
C PRO A 248 -0.51 -16.82 62.87
N LYS A 249 -1.41 -17.73 62.44
CA LYS A 249 -2.65 -18.28 63.07
C LYS A 249 -3.94 -17.75 62.41
N LYS A 250 -5.01 -18.51 62.17
CA LYS A 250 -5.47 -19.83 62.67
C LYS A 250 -6.60 -20.36 61.76
N ASN A 251 -6.77 -21.68 61.80
CA ASN A 251 -7.85 -22.49 61.23
C ASN A 251 -9.28 -22.02 61.59
N SER A 252 -10.23 -22.27 60.68
CA SER A 252 -11.46 -22.99 61.02
C SER A 252 -11.98 -23.76 59.80
N LYS A 253 -12.39 -24.99 60.08
CA LYS A 253 -12.77 -26.09 59.18
C LYS A 253 -14.24 -26.40 59.46
N PHE A 254 -14.90 -27.08 58.50
CA PHE A 254 -16.20 -27.77 58.59
C PHE A 254 -17.47 -26.89 58.55
N ALA A 255 -18.59 -27.28 57.93
CA ALA A 255 -18.94 -28.41 57.05
C ALA A 255 -20.36 -28.19 56.48
N SER A 256 -20.66 -28.90 55.38
CA SER A 256 -21.91 -29.64 55.06
C SER A 256 -23.26 -28.88 55.08
N ASP A 257 -24.31 -29.21 54.32
CA ASP A 257 -24.66 -30.39 53.55
C ASP A 257 -25.83 -30.06 52.63
N SER A 258 -25.94 -30.84 51.54
CA SER A 258 -27.19 -31.30 50.93
C SER A 258 -28.09 -30.28 50.17
N THR A 259 -28.89 -30.61 49.15
CA THR A 259 -29.08 -31.78 48.27
C THR A 259 -30.13 -31.36 47.20
N VAL A 260 -29.96 -31.85 45.96
CA VAL A 260 -30.99 -32.40 45.04
C VAL A 260 -32.04 -31.40 44.47
N SER A 261 -32.18 -31.20 43.15
CA SER A 261 -32.94 -32.11 42.27
C SER A 261 -32.81 -31.75 40.77
N ARG A 262 -32.51 -32.75 39.93
CA ARG A 262 -32.91 -32.85 38.49
C ARG A 262 -34.20 -33.69 38.40
N PRO A 263 -34.97 -33.60 37.30
CA PRO A 263 -35.03 -34.74 36.35
C PRO A 263 -35.05 -34.27 34.88
N SER A 264 -34.22 -34.79 33.97
CA SER A 264 -34.38 -35.98 33.11
C SER A 264 -35.65 -36.04 32.22
N LYS A 265 -35.43 -36.01 30.90
CA LYS A 265 -36.28 -36.69 29.90
C LYS A 265 -35.47 -37.02 28.66
N GLU A 266 -35.81 -38.16 28.07
CA GLU A 266 -34.96 -39.07 27.32
C GLU A 266 -35.52 -39.34 25.90
N LYS A 267 -34.61 -39.74 24.99
CA LYS A 267 -34.77 -40.52 23.72
C LYS A 267 -35.71 -40.01 22.60
N ARG A 268 -35.13 -39.87 21.39
CA ARG A 268 -35.49 -40.69 20.22
C ARG A 268 -34.26 -40.99 19.33
N ARG A 269 -34.30 -42.18 18.75
CA ARG A 269 -33.26 -42.96 18.05
C ARG A 269 -33.74 -43.20 16.60
N ALA A 270 -32.84 -43.13 15.62
CA ALA A 270 -32.97 -43.73 14.27
C ALA A 270 -31.54 -43.96 13.73
N GLN A 271 -31.01 -45.20 13.74
CA GLN A 271 -30.96 -46.17 12.62
C GLN A 271 -30.32 -45.59 11.34
N ILE A 272 -29.04 -45.87 11.04
CA ILE A 272 -28.48 -47.06 10.34
C ILE A 272 -28.95 -47.16 8.88
N SER A 273 -28.01 -46.94 7.96
CA SER A 273 -27.91 -47.67 6.69
C SER A 273 -26.43 -47.87 6.35
N GLN A 274 -26.00 -49.13 6.38
CA GLN A 274 -24.73 -49.62 5.86
C GLN A 274 -24.82 -49.89 4.35
N GLY A 275 -23.67 -49.78 3.67
CA GLY A 275 -23.26 -50.46 2.43
C GLY A 275 -21.77 -50.15 2.27
N ALA A 276 -20.81 -51.07 2.48
CA ALA A 276 -20.44 -52.25 1.69
C ALA A 276 -20.18 -51.87 0.21
N ASP A 277 -19.08 -52.16 -0.48
CA ASP A 277 -17.82 -52.86 -0.21
C ASP A 277 -16.87 -52.61 -1.42
N THR A 278 -15.67 -53.21 -1.38
CA THR A 278 -14.65 -53.44 -2.44
C THR A 278 -13.48 -52.44 -2.45
N SER A 279 -12.27 -52.74 -1.92
CA SER A 279 -11.27 -53.80 -2.19
C SER A 279 -10.46 -53.60 -3.48
N GLY A 280 -9.12 -53.56 -3.36
CA GLY A 280 -8.26 -54.13 -4.39
C GLY A 280 -7.06 -53.32 -4.87
N SER A 281 -5.91 -53.63 -4.29
CA SER A 281 -4.65 -54.00 -4.98
C SER A 281 -3.69 -52.96 -5.57
N THR A 282 -2.43 -53.29 -5.32
CA THR A 282 -1.15 -52.72 -5.68
C THR A 282 -0.60 -53.31 -7.00
N SER A 283 0.03 -52.48 -7.85
CA SER A 283 1.29 -52.68 -8.62
C SER A 283 1.47 -51.42 -9.49
N GLY A 284 2.63 -50.83 -9.77
CA GLY A 284 3.95 -51.40 -9.98
C GLY A 284 4.11 -51.72 -11.47
N ASP A 285 4.49 -50.75 -12.31
CA ASP A 285 5.47 -50.90 -13.39
C ASP A 285 5.82 -49.56 -14.09
N GLU A 286 7.04 -49.49 -14.56
CA GLU A 286 7.80 -48.37 -15.12
C GLU A 286 7.50 -48.17 -16.62
N SER A 287 7.57 -46.94 -17.14
CA SER A 287 7.89 -46.79 -18.57
C SER A 287 8.45 -45.41 -18.91
N ASP A 288 9.65 -45.52 -19.48
CA ASP A 288 10.60 -44.57 -20.03
C ASP A 288 10.06 -43.69 -21.16
N GLY A 289 10.70 -42.53 -21.36
CA GLY A 289 10.34 -41.58 -22.41
C GLY A 289 11.08 -40.25 -22.31
N GLY A 290 12.40 -40.29 -22.19
CA GLY A 290 13.27 -39.12 -22.35
C GLY A 290 13.07 -38.44 -23.71
N PHE A 291 12.79 -37.14 -23.70
CA PHE A 291 12.63 -36.34 -24.92
C PHE A 291 13.44 -35.03 -24.82
N PHE A 292 14.69 -35.17 -25.30
CA PHE A 292 15.59 -34.22 -25.96
C PHE A 292 16.45 -33.22 -25.17
N GLU A 293 17.73 -33.55 -25.23
CA GLU A 293 18.95 -32.75 -25.13
C GLU A 293 19.23 -32.00 -26.45
N ALA A 294 19.97 -30.88 -26.32
CA ALA A 294 20.76 -30.10 -27.27
C ALA A 294 20.62 -30.29 -28.81
N ASN A 295 20.36 -29.17 -29.50
CA ASN A 295 21.37 -28.44 -30.29
C ASN A 295 20.90 -27.02 -30.61
#